data_AF-B9Y4Q5-F1
#
_entry.id   AF-B9Y4Q5-F1
#
_cell.length_a   1.000
_cell.length_b   1.000
_cell.length_c   1.000
_cell.angle_alpha   90.00
_cell.angle_beta   90.00
_cell.angle_gamma   90.00
#
_symmetry.space_group_name_H-M   'P 1'
#
loop_
_entity.id
_entity.type
_entity.pdbx_description
1 polymer ?
#
loop_
_entity_poly.entity_id
_entity_poly.type
_entity_poly.pdbx_seq_one_letter_code
_entity_poly.pdbx_strand_id
1 'polypeptide(L)'
;PYFSAYAAWLETIHIGQTGGDLFNTVETVLPRAQYGWSLCPGHLSAEEEWMASPVYEGSTEILKSGMLFQIDIIPSVSGYPGTSAESTVVLADAELQRQIQQEYPQMWQRMQARRTYLKETLNIQLSEDVLPMCSTVAYLRPFLLNKDSALVAE
;
A
#
# COMPACT_ATOMS: atom_id res chain seq x y z
N PRO A 1 -5.78 14.60 0.88
CA PRO A 1 -4.85 14.04 1.89
C PRO A 1 -4.84 12.50 1.93
N TYR A 2 -6.00 11.83 2.02
CA TYR A 2 -6.03 10.37 2.15
C TYR A 2 -5.36 9.61 1.00
N PHE A 3 -5.78 9.86 -0.25
CA PHE A 3 -5.19 9.17 -1.41
C PHE A 3 -3.70 9.50 -1.59
N SER A 4 -3.31 10.74 -1.28
CA SER A 4 -1.89 11.14 -1.26
C SER A 4 -1.09 10.35 -0.22
N ALA A 5 -1.67 10.05 0.94
CA ALA A 5 -1.04 9.20 1.95
C ALA A 5 -0.91 7.74 1.50
N TYR A 6 -1.94 7.23 0.82
CA TYR A 6 -1.89 5.92 0.18
C TYR A 6 -0.78 5.84 -0.88
N ALA A 7 -0.67 6.86 -1.73
CA ALA A 7 0.40 6.97 -2.73
C ALA A 7 1.77 7.06 -2.04
N ALA A 8 1.95 7.94 -1.07
CA ALA A 8 3.20 8.08 -0.32
C ALA A 8 3.62 6.78 0.38
N TRP A 9 2.66 6.01 0.92
CA TRP A 9 2.91 4.68 1.49
C TRP A 9 3.51 3.74 0.43
N LEU A 10 2.91 3.69 -0.75
CA LEU A 10 3.36 2.85 -1.88
C LEU A 10 4.73 3.25 -2.42
N GLU A 11 5.01 4.55 -2.48
CA GLU A 11 6.28 5.09 -2.98
C GLU A 11 7.42 4.94 -1.98
N THR A 12 7.09 4.86 -0.69
CA THR A 12 8.07 4.71 0.39
C THR A 12 8.47 3.26 0.59
N ILE A 13 7.50 2.33 0.60
CA ILE A 13 7.77 0.97 1.04
C ILE A 13 8.79 0.22 0.17
N HIS A 14 9.82 -0.34 0.80
CA HIS A 14 10.84 -1.16 0.16
C HIS A 14 11.50 -2.13 1.15
N ILE A 15 12.26 -3.10 0.65
CA ILE A 15 12.99 -4.07 1.48
C ILE A 15 14.14 -3.34 2.19
N GLY A 16 14.34 -3.65 3.48
CA GLY A 16 15.43 -3.11 4.28
C GLY A 16 15.09 -1.84 5.06
N GLN A 17 13.99 -1.16 4.77
CA GLN A 17 13.51 -0.04 5.60
C GLN A 17 12.94 -0.53 6.93
N THR A 18 12.84 0.36 7.92
CA THR A 18 12.09 0.05 9.14
C THR A 18 10.60 0.32 8.94
N GLY A 19 9.75 -0.41 9.67
CA GLY A 19 8.33 -0.06 9.72
C GLY A 19 8.06 1.29 10.39
N GLY A 20 8.96 1.77 11.24
CA GLY A 20 8.90 3.11 11.84
C GLY A 20 9.08 4.22 10.81
N ASP A 21 9.97 4.03 9.82
CA ASP A 21 10.13 4.98 8.72
C ASP A 21 8.85 5.11 7.89
N LEU A 22 8.19 3.99 7.59
CA LEU A 22 6.92 3.98 6.87
C LEU A 22 5.79 4.62 7.68
N PHE A 23 5.74 4.34 9.00
CA PHE A 23 4.81 4.99 9.92
C PHE A 23 4.99 6.51 9.91
N ASN A 24 6.24 6.98 10.01
CA ASN A 24 6.58 8.40 10.02
C ASN A 24 6.20 9.09 8.70
N THR A 25 6.35 8.42 7.56
CA THR A 25 5.86 8.95 6.28
C THR A 25 4.35 9.22 6.35
N VAL A 26 3.55 8.24 6.82
CA VAL A 26 2.10 8.40 6.91
C VAL A 26 1.72 9.50 7.92
N GLU A 27 2.34 9.54 9.09
CA GLU A 27 2.13 10.61 10.08
C GLU A 27 2.48 11.99 9.52
N THR A 28 3.49 12.09 8.65
CA THR A 28 3.88 13.37 8.02
C THR A 28 2.84 13.86 7.01
N VAL A 29 2.35 12.99 6.14
CA VAL A 29 1.43 13.36 5.03
C VAL A 29 -0.04 13.31 5.43
N LEU A 30 -0.36 12.62 6.52
CA LEU A 30 -1.70 12.46 7.09
C LEU A 30 -1.59 12.44 8.62
N PRO A 31 -1.34 13.58 9.29
CA PRO A 31 -1.14 13.60 10.75
C PRO A 31 -2.32 13.03 11.53
N ARG A 32 -2.04 12.10 12.45
CA ARG A 32 -3.06 11.45 13.29
C ARG A 32 -3.83 12.46 14.13
N ALA A 33 -3.13 13.46 14.66
CA ALA A 33 -3.72 14.54 15.46
C ALA A 33 -4.80 15.33 14.71
N GLN A 34 -4.74 15.36 13.37
CA GLN A 34 -5.70 16.06 12.51
C GLN A 34 -6.75 15.12 11.91
N TYR A 35 -6.35 13.92 11.49
CA TYR A 35 -7.18 13.01 10.69
C TYR A 35 -7.71 11.79 11.45
N GLY A 36 -7.32 11.60 12.71
CA GLY A 36 -7.98 10.71 13.67
C GLY A 36 -7.87 9.20 13.39
N TRP A 37 -6.92 8.77 12.56
CA TRP A 37 -6.65 7.33 12.38
C TRP A 37 -5.98 6.76 13.64
N SER A 38 -6.31 5.52 14.02
CA SER A 38 -5.85 4.93 15.28
C SER A 38 -5.13 3.59 15.13
N LEU A 39 -5.26 2.94 13.97
CA LEU A 39 -4.61 1.68 13.66
C LEU A 39 -3.23 1.88 13.04
N CYS A 40 -2.44 0.81 13.02
CA CYS A 40 -1.17 0.77 12.29
C CYS A 40 -1.45 1.00 10.78
N PRO A 41 -0.72 1.90 10.10
CA PRO A 41 -0.94 2.19 8.69
C PRO A 41 -0.38 1.07 7.81
N GLY A 42 -1.14 -0.02 7.75
CA GLY A 42 -0.82 -1.28 7.11
C GLY A 42 -0.37 -2.37 8.10
N HIS A 43 -0.57 -3.61 7.69
CA HIS A 43 -0.22 -4.80 8.46
C HIS A 43 0.13 -5.97 7.53
N LEU A 44 0.74 -6.99 8.09
CA LEU A 44 0.96 -8.26 7.40
C LEU A 44 -0.35 -9.04 7.30
N SER A 45 -0.49 -9.73 6.18
CA SER A 45 -1.63 -10.60 5.86
C SER A 45 -1.13 -11.92 5.27
N ALA A 46 -1.93 -12.98 5.38
CA ALA A 46 -1.68 -14.27 4.75
C ALA A 46 -3.02 -14.99 4.51
N GLU A 47 -3.19 -16.20 5.05
CA GLU A 47 -4.48 -16.89 5.08
C GLU A 47 -5.47 -16.24 6.07
N GLU A 48 -4.96 -15.44 7.00
CA GLU A 48 -5.74 -14.54 7.86
C GLU A 48 -5.58 -13.09 7.42
N GLU A 49 -6.60 -12.28 7.70
CA GLU A 49 -6.61 -10.86 7.37
C GLU A 49 -5.50 -10.12 8.14
N TRP A 50 -5.52 -10.21 9.49
CA TRP A 50 -4.64 -9.46 10.39
C TRP A 50 -3.68 -10.36 11.17
N MET A 51 -2.44 -10.52 10.67
CA MET A 51 -1.42 -11.30 11.38
C MET A 51 -0.69 -10.48 12.46
N ALA A 52 0.02 -9.44 12.03
CA ALA A 52 0.83 -8.55 12.86
C ALA A 52 1.18 -7.31 12.04
N SER A 53 1.49 -6.18 12.67
CA SER A 53 2.01 -5.01 11.96
C SER A 53 3.45 -4.70 12.37
N PRO A 54 4.41 -4.68 11.42
CA PRO A 54 5.71 -4.07 11.67
C PRO A 54 5.64 -2.54 11.60
N VAL A 55 4.52 -1.94 11.18
CA VAL A 55 4.37 -0.50 10.93
C VAL A 55 3.66 0.17 12.11
N TYR A 56 4.42 0.53 13.13
CA TYR A 56 3.93 1.22 14.32
C TYR A 56 4.88 2.33 14.76
N GLU A 57 4.38 3.22 15.63
CA GLU A 57 5.14 4.36 16.15
C GLU A 57 6.45 3.90 16.82
N GLY A 58 7.59 4.35 16.30
CA GLY A 58 8.91 3.97 16.81
C GLY A 58 9.35 2.54 16.47
N SER A 59 8.69 1.86 15.52
CA SER A 59 9.06 0.50 15.11
C SER A 59 10.49 0.42 14.55
N THR A 60 11.24 -0.56 15.03
CA THR A 60 12.57 -0.93 14.51
C THR A 60 12.53 -2.19 13.64
N GLU A 61 11.35 -2.73 13.36
CA GLU A 61 11.20 -3.95 12.57
C GLU A 61 11.60 -3.72 11.12
N ILE A 62 12.51 -4.54 10.60
CA ILE A 62 13.01 -4.44 9.22
C ILE A 62 12.05 -5.15 8.28
N LEU A 63 11.62 -4.45 7.24
CA LEU A 63 10.77 -5.01 6.18
C LEU A 63 11.60 -5.91 5.26
N LYS A 64 11.07 -7.09 4.95
CA LYS A 64 11.82 -8.16 4.26
C LYS A 64 11.04 -8.70 3.06
N SER A 65 11.79 -9.30 2.14
CA SER A 65 11.25 -10.14 1.07
C SER A 65 10.32 -11.22 1.64
N GLY A 66 9.23 -11.50 0.94
CA GLY A 66 8.16 -12.42 1.33
C GLY A 66 7.07 -11.82 2.22
N MET A 67 7.23 -10.59 2.71
CA MET A 67 6.18 -9.92 3.48
C MET A 67 5.02 -9.49 2.57
N LEU A 68 3.85 -10.03 2.83
CA LEU A 68 2.57 -9.63 2.25
C LEU A 68 1.95 -8.56 3.13
N PHE A 69 1.71 -7.38 2.56
CA PHE A 69 1.10 -6.25 3.25
C PHE A 69 -0.29 -5.98 2.73
N GLN A 70 -1.22 -5.74 3.64
CA GLN A 70 -2.42 -4.99 3.35
C GLN A 70 -2.15 -3.52 3.65
N ILE A 71 -2.39 -2.66 2.65
CA ILE A 71 -2.41 -1.22 2.81
C ILE A 71 -3.72 -0.90 3.50
N ASP A 72 -3.64 -0.49 4.76
CA ASP A 72 -4.81 -0.19 5.56
C ASP A 72 -4.58 1.09 6.36
N ILE A 73 -5.19 2.17 5.91
CA ILE A 73 -5.13 3.49 6.54
C ILE A 73 -6.58 3.95 6.67
N ILE A 74 -7.07 4.13 7.89
CA ILE A 74 -8.48 4.47 8.14
C ILE A 74 -8.57 5.81 8.90
N PRO A 75 -8.69 6.94 8.18
CA PRO A 75 -8.96 8.23 8.80
C PRO A 75 -10.35 8.26 9.46
N SER A 76 -10.46 8.98 10.56
CA SER A 76 -11.72 9.19 11.27
C SER A 76 -11.89 10.67 11.59
N VAL A 77 -12.62 11.38 10.72
CA VAL A 77 -12.87 12.82 10.84
C VAL A 77 -14.33 13.04 11.20
N SER A 78 -14.58 13.66 12.36
CA SER A 78 -15.94 13.94 12.84
C SER A 78 -16.76 14.71 11.80
N GLY A 79 -17.98 14.24 11.52
CA GLY A 79 -18.90 14.85 10.56
C GLY A 79 -18.73 14.40 9.11
N TYR A 80 -17.74 13.56 8.79
CA TYR A 80 -17.55 12.98 7.46
C TYR A 80 -17.80 11.48 7.48
N PRO A 81 -18.62 10.93 6.56
CA PRO A 81 -18.63 9.50 6.32
C PRO A 81 -17.27 9.10 5.73
N GLY A 82 -16.60 8.13 6.35
CA GLY A 82 -15.27 7.69 5.92
C GLY A 82 -15.26 7.13 4.50
N THR A 83 -14.15 7.33 3.79
CA THR A 83 -13.83 6.61 2.56
C THR A 83 -12.42 6.05 2.69
N SER A 84 -12.27 4.76 2.42
CA SER A 84 -10.98 4.08 2.44
C SER A 84 -10.79 3.30 1.14
N ALA A 85 -9.54 2.94 0.92
CA ALA A 85 -9.12 1.99 -0.10
C ALA A 85 -8.10 1.10 0.59
N GLU A 86 -8.28 -0.20 0.44
CA GLU A 86 -7.37 -1.20 0.98
C GLU A 86 -6.96 -2.14 -0.14
N SER A 87 -5.69 -2.53 -0.17
CA SER A 87 -5.20 -3.47 -1.18
C SER A 87 -3.93 -4.15 -0.72
N THR A 88 -3.63 -5.26 -1.37
CA THR A 88 -2.49 -6.09 -1.00
C THR A 88 -1.30 -5.87 -1.93
N VAL A 89 -0.12 -5.77 -1.35
CA VAL A 89 1.18 -5.82 -2.05
C VAL A 89 2.07 -6.86 -1.40
N VAL A 90 3.06 -7.37 -2.14
CA VAL A 90 4.12 -8.21 -1.59
C VAL A 90 5.46 -7.54 -1.80
N LEU A 91 6.33 -7.59 -0.80
CA LEU A 91 7.74 -7.28 -0.95
C LEU A 91 8.48 -8.51 -1.47
N ALA A 92 9.13 -8.39 -2.62
CA ALA A 92 9.86 -9.48 -3.26
C ALA A 92 11.22 -8.99 -3.74
N ASP A 93 12.29 -9.56 -3.20
CA ASP A 93 13.64 -9.34 -3.72
C ASP A 93 13.84 -10.00 -5.09
N ALA A 94 15.01 -9.79 -5.70
CA ALA A 94 15.33 -10.30 -7.03
C ALA A 94 15.32 -11.85 -7.14
N GLU A 95 15.49 -12.60 -6.05
CA GLU A 95 15.36 -14.06 -6.06
C GLU A 95 13.88 -14.45 -6.08
N LEU A 96 13.08 -13.90 -5.17
CA LEU A 96 11.64 -14.18 -5.11
C LEU A 96 10.91 -13.72 -6.38
N GLN A 97 11.30 -12.58 -6.96
CA GLN A 97 10.76 -12.13 -8.26
C GLN A 97 11.03 -13.14 -9.38
N ARG A 98 12.24 -13.71 -9.45
CA ARG A 98 12.58 -14.74 -10.44
C ARG A 98 11.77 -16.01 -10.24
N GLN A 99 11.58 -16.44 -8.99
CA GLN A 99 10.75 -17.61 -8.65
C GLN A 99 9.29 -17.38 -9.07
N ILE A 100 8.70 -16.24 -8.72
CA ILE A 100 7.33 -15.87 -9.12
C ILE A 100 7.19 -15.85 -10.65
N GLN A 101 8.16 -15.28 -11.36
CA GLN A 101 8.15 -15.22 -12.82
C GLN A 101 8.18 -16.62 -13.47
N GLN A 102 8.98 -17.53 -12.91
CA GLN A 102 9.14 -18.89 -13.44
C GLN A 102 7.96 -19.80 -13.11
N GLU A 103 7.50 -19.78 -11.86
CA GLU A 103 6.47 -20.69 -11.36
C GLU A 103 5.06 -20.20 -11.66
N TYR A 104 4.85 -18.88 -11.67
CA TYR A 104 3.53 -18.24 -11.83
C TYR A 104 3.53 -17.14 -12.90
N PRO A 105 3.87 -17.44 -14.17
CA PRO A 105 4.08 -16.44 -15.22
C PRO A 105 2.85 -15.56 -15.49
N GLN A 106 1.63 -16.11 -15.37
CA GLN A 106 0.40 -15.33 -15.55
C GLN A 106 0.17 -14.33 -14.41
N MET A 107 0.54 -14.71 -13.18
CA MET A 107 0.45 -13.82 -12.02
C MET A 107 1.46 -12.68 -12.15
N TRP A 108 2.71 -13.03 -12.52
CA TRP A 108 3.76 -12.06 -12.82
C TRP A 108 3.31 -11.04 -13.87
N GLN A 109 2.74 -11.48 -14.99
CA GLN A 109 2.22 -10.58 -16.02
C GLN A 109 1.17 -9.59 -15.49
N ARG A 110 0.26 -10.02 -14.60
CA ARG A 110 -0.72 -9.12 -13.97
C ARG A 110 -0.08 -8.12 -13.03
N MET A 111 0.89 -8.55 -12.22
CA MET A 111 1.68 -7.69 -11.35
C MET A 111 2.38 -6.59 -12.15
N GLN A 112 3.08 -6.97 -13.23
CA GLN A 112 3.79 -6.02 -14.09
C GLN A 112 2.84 -5.06 -14.80
N ALA A 113 1.71 -5.55 -15.32
CA ALA A 113 0.70 -4.68 -15.92
C ALA A 113 0.16 -3.65 -14.93
N ARG A 114 -0.08 -4.05 -13.66
CA ARG A 114 -0.51 -3.09 -12.62
C ARG A 114 0.60 -2.10 -12.29
N ARG A 115 1.86 -2.55 -12.15
CA ARG A 115 3.01 -1.65 -11.93
C ARG A 115 3.12 -0.59 -13.03
N THR A 116 3.00 -1.00 -14.30
CA THR A 116 2.99 -0.08 -15.46
C THR A 116 1.88 0.95 -15.33
N TYR A 117 0.65 0.52 -15.02
CA TYR A 117 -0.48 1.44 -14.85
C TYR A 117 -0.26 2.43 -13.70
N LEU A 118 0.23 1.97 -12.54
CA LEU A 118 0.52 2.83 -11.39
C LEU A 118 1.53 3.92 -11.77
N LYS A 119 2.60 3.55 -12.47
CA LYS A 119 3.64 4.47 -12.90
C LYS A 119 3.17 5.43 -13.99
N GLU A 120 2.60 4.91 -15.07
CA GLU A 120 2.36 5.67 -16.30
C GLU A 120 1.02 6.42 -16.28
N THR A 121 0.03 5.92 -15.53
CA THR A 121 -1.31 6.52 -15.46
C THR A 121 -1.55 7.27 -14.16
N LEU A 122 -1.10 6.71 -13.02
CA LEU A 122 -1.33 7.34 -11.71
C LEU A 122 -0.14 8.16 -11.21
N ASN A 123 0.99 8.16 -11.92
CA ASN A 123 2.24 8.81 -11.51
C ASN A 123 2.80 8.32 -10.16
N ILE A 124 2.49 7.09 -9.75
CA ILE A 124 2.95 6.50 -8.48
C ILE A 124 4.20 5.66 -8.75
N GLN A 125 5.35 6.05 -8.17
CA GLN A 125 6.62 5.37 -8.37
C GLN A 125 6.87 4.28 -7.32
N LEU A 126 6.78 3.02 -7.72
CA LEU A 126 7.05 1.90 -6.82
C LEU A 126 8.54 1.53 -6.79
N SER A 127 9.06 1.18 -5.61
CA SER A 127 10.31 0.42 -5.50
C SER A 127 10.26 -0.85 -6.36
N GLU A 128 11.41 -1.31 -6.85
CA GLU A 128 11.52 -2.58 -7.56
C GLU A 128 11.05 -3.76 -6.70
N ASP A 129 11.10 -3.62 -5.37
CA ASP A 129 10.69 -4.66 -4.44
C ASP A 129 9.17 -4.89 -4.36
N VAL A 130 8.35 -3.93 -4.78
CA VAL A 130 6.90 -3.92 -4.47
C VAL A 130 6.07 -4.51 -5.60
N LEU A 131 5.50 -5.70 -5.43
CA LEU A 131 4.60 -6.30 -6.42
C LEU A 131 3.13 -6.13 -6.01
N PRO A 132 2.28 -5.49 -6.84
CA PRO A 132 0.83 -5.41 -6.59
C PRO A 132 0.15 -6.79 -6.68
N MET A 133 -0.60 -7.19 -5.65
CA MET A 133 -1.27 -8.50 -5.62
C MET A 133 -2.70 -8.46 -6.20
N CYS A 134 -3.25 -7.28 -6.44
CA CYS A 134 -4.57 -7.11 -7.05
C CYS A 134 -4.63 -5.91 -8.01
N SER A 135 -5.67 -5.87 -8.85
CA SER A 135 -5.89 -4.77 -9.81
C SER A 135 -6.36 -3.47 -9.15
N THR A 136 -6.71 -3.50 -7.86
CA THR A 136 -7.26 -2.37 -7.10
C THR A 136 -6.22 -1.63 -6.27
N VAL A 137 -4.94 -2.05 -6.26
CA VAL A 137 -3.87 -1.29 -5.57
C VAL A 137 -3.85 0.15 -6.06
N ALA A 138 -4.00 1.13 -5.16
CA ALA A 138 -4.20 2.55 -5.50
C ALA A 138 -5.45 2.84 -6.34
N TYR A 139 -6.57 2.24 -5.95
CA TYR A 139 -7.88 2.53 -6.53
C TYR A 139 -8.86 2.99 -5.44
N LEU A 140 -9.29 4.25 -5.52
CA LEU A 140 -10.25 4.83 -4.60
C LEU A 140 -11.41 5.46 -5.36
N ARG A 141 -12.63 5.08 -4.97
CA ARG A 141 -13.88 5.59 -5.54
C ARG A 141 -14.67 6.35 -4.48
N PRO A 142 -14.41 7.66 -4.29
CA PRO A 142 -15.11 8.44 -3.27
C PRO A 142 -16.62 8.56 -3.54
N PHE A 143 -17.04 8.44 -4.81
CA PHE A 143 -18.44 8.43 -5.23
C PHE A 143 -18.82 7.03 -5.74
N LEU A 144 -19.18 6.13 -4.82
CA LEU A 144 -19.41 4.70 -5.12
C LEU A 144 -20.34 4.45 -6.33
N LEU A 145 -21.36 5.30 -6.52
CA LEU A 145 -22.33 5.18 -7.61
C LEU A 145 -21.91 5.85 -8.93
N ASN A 146 -20.85 6.66 -8.94
CA ASN A 146 -20.27 7.22 -10.15
C ASN A 146 -19.22 6.24 -10.71
N LYS A 147 -19.55 5.59 -11.83
CA LYS A 147 -18.68 4.58 -12.48
C LYS A 147 -17.60 5.19 -13.36
N ASP A 148 -17.69 6.48 -13.66
CA ASP A 148 -16.84 7.17 -14.62
C ASP A 148 -15.75 8.01 -13.95
N SER A 149 -15.54 7.83 -12.63
CA SER A 149 -14.59 8.65 -11.87
C SER A 149 -13.86 7.86 -10.78
N ALA A 150 -12.55 8.12 -10.63
CA ALA A 150 -11.69 7.61 -9.58
C ALA A 150 -10.66 8.71 -9.20
N LEU A 151 -10.08 8.62 -8.00
CA LEU A 151 -9.00 9.53 -7.61
C LEU A 151 -7.66 9.12 -8.24
N VAL A 152 -6.84 10.14 -8.53
CA VAL A 152 -5.50 10.04 -9.13
C VAL A 152 -4.55 10.90 -8.28
N ALA A 153 -3.28 10.52 -8.20
CA ALA A 153 -2.24 11.35 -7.60
C ALA A 153 -1.77 12.38 -8.64
N GLU A 154 -1.50 13.61 -8.21
CA GLU A 154 -0.91 14.68 -9.06
C GLU A 154 0.62 14.63 -8.98
#